data_AF-A0AAE4Z9V6-F1
#
_entry.id   AF-A0AAE4Z9V6-F1
#
_cell.length_a   1.000
_cell.length_b   1.000
_cell.length_c   1.000
_cell.angle_alpha   90.00
_cell.angle_beta   90.00
_cell.angle_gamma   90.00
#
_symmetry.space_group_name_H-M   'P 1'
#
loop_
_entity.id
_entity.type
_entity.pdbx_description
1 polymer ?
#
loop_
_entity_poly.entity_id
_entity_poly.type
_entity_poly.pdbx_seq_one_letter_code
_entity_poly.pdbx_strand_id
1 'polypeptide(L)'
;MHRFVAAVRSLSFVLVASLAAHAGGRSQTGPAGSWRQYATPEQAGFSSADLEAARSFADSVGSAAVMAVYRGHVLAAWGDPAREFRCHSVRKSFLSALVGIAVEDDAISLDATLVELGVDDTHELGEGEREARLEDLLSARSGVYHPAAYSPASMEANLPKRGAHEPGTFWYYNNWDFNTAGAIYERLTGNDIFEAFERRIAEPIGMQDFDASDGLDVLEPSKSRYPAYTFRMSTRDMARFGQLYLQGGRWDGQQIIPAGWVERSTRAHSDLDEGRGYGYMWWIYEAGSLPDRYEHANRHRAYLARGSGGQAIFVIPGAELVVVHRGDTDNYRGVNGSDVWMVVEKILAARQAEPVPEPSLAALDPAPLHNVRPAPALPEPVAIAPELLAEYVGRYQFAPGVVGEIFMYEGRPFINVPGEGEAELFAMNDSTFFIRAATGITVEIQRDPNGEVTGLVVQMPQGAMQAERLP
;
A
#
# COMPACT_ATOMS: atom_id res chain seq x y z
N MET A 1 -40.02 73.57 -15.79
CA MET A 1 -39.08 74.67 -15.47
C MET A 1 -38.23 74.25 -14.28
N HIS A 2 -36.91 74.11 -14.48
CA HIS A 2 -35.81 74.08 -13.48
C HIS A 2 -35.83 72.96 -12.42
N ARG A 3 -34.73 72.32 -12.01
CA ARG A 3 -33.28 72.34 -12.33
C ARG A 3 -32.68 71.09 -11.64
N PHE A 4 -31.67 70.50 -12.28
CA PHE A 4 -30.50 69.79 -11.72
C PHE A 4 -30.50 69.35 -10.25
N VAL A 5 -30.24 68.05 -10.00
CA VAL A 5 -29.10 67.57 -9.18
C VAL A 5 -28.64 66.21 -9.74
N ALA A 6 -27.34 66.11 -10.02
CA ALA A 6 -26.64 64.90 -10.42
C ALA A 6 -26.47 63.96 -9.22
N ALA A 7 -26.79 62.67 -9.40
CA ALA A 7 -26.44 61.63 -8.44
C ALA A 7 -25.29 60.79 -9.03
N VAL A 8 -24.08 61.14 -8.61
CA VAL A 8 -22.87 60.32 -8.75
C VAL A 8 -23.08 59.06 -7.90
N ARG A 9 -23.19 57.89 -8.54
CA ARG A 9 -23.05 56.60 -7.85
C ARG A 9 -21.58 56.23 -7.84
N SER A 10 -20.88 56.65 -6.80
CA SER A 10 -19.58 56.08 -6.44
C SER A 10 -19.80 54.64 -5.99
N LEU A 11 -19.31 53.67 -6.77
CA LEU A 11 -19.06 52.32 -6.27
C LEU A 11 -17.92 52.41 -5.28
N SER A 12 -18.23 52.33 -3.98
CA SER A 12 -17.23 52.06 -2.96
C SER A 12 -16.78 50.61 -3.10
N PHE A 13 -15.62 50.41 -3.71
CA PHE A 13 -14.84 49.19 -3.53
C PHE A 13 -14.48 49.10 -2.04
N VAL A 14 -15.16 48.22 -1.29
CA VAL A 14 -14.65 47.77 0.00
C VAL A 14 -13.48 46.84 -0.33
N LEU A 15 -12.28 47.41 -0.27
CA LEU A 15 -11.04 46.67 -0.26
C LEU A 15 -11.03 45.84 1.03
N VAL A 16 -11.43 44.57 0.96
CA VAL A 16 -11.10 43.61 2.02
C VAL A 16 -9.61 43.35 1.86
N ALA A 17 -8.81 44.15 2.57
CA ALA A 17 -7.40 43.89 2.75
C ALA A 17 -7.26 42.52 3.43
N SER A 18 -6.87 41.52 2.66
CA SER A 18 -6.36 40.26 3.18
C SER A 18 -5.13 40.59 4.03
N LEU A 19 -5.31 40.53 5.35
CA LEU A 19 -4.21 40.40 6.28
C LEU A 19 -3.52 39.07 5.96
N ALA A 20 -2.52 39.13 5.09
CA ALA A 20 -1.49 38.13 4.98
C ALA A 20 -0.79 38.09 6.35
N ALA A 21 -1.27 37.18 7.20
CA ALA A 21 -0.52 36.76 8.37
C ALA A 21 0.86 36.34 7.87
N HIS A 22 1.88 36.98 8.43
CA HIS A 22 3.27 36.66 8.16
C HIS A 22 3.53 35.22 8.60
N ALA A 23 3.37 34.28 7.67
CA ALA A 23 3.99 32.97 7.76
C ALA A 23 5.49 33.22 7.59
N GLY A 24 6.22 33.18 8.71
CA GLY A 24 7.68 33.12 8.68
C GLY A 24 8.09 32.05 7.67
N GLY A 25 9.01 32.40 6.76
CA GLY A 25 9.42 31.56 5.65
C GLY A 25 9.86 30.18 6.13
N ARG A 26 8.95 29.21 6.05
CA ARG A 26 9.28 27.79 6.11
C ARG A 26 9.81 27.42 4.74
N SER A 27 11.02 26.86 4.71
CA SER A 27 11.63 26.33 3.49
C SER A 27 10.65 25.39 2.78
N GLN A 28 10.12 25.82 1.64
CA GLN A 28 9.29 25.01 0.73
C GLN A 28 10.15 24.31 -0.34
N THR A 29 11.45 24.14 -0.09
CA THR A 29 12.34 23.46 -1.04
C THR A 29 12.40 21.98 -0.68
N GLY A 30 11.82 21.12 -1.52
CA GLY A 30 12.22 19.71 -1.52
C GLY A 30 13.72 19.62 -1.80
N PRO A 31 14.44 18.58 -1.33
CA PRO A 31 15.85 18.45 -1.65
C PRO A 31 16.01 18.26 -3.16
N ALA A 32 16.44 19.30 -3.87
CA ALA A 32 16.96 19.14 -5.22
C ALA A 32 18.22 18.24 -5.14
N GLY A 33 18.15 17.06 -5.76
CA GLY A 33 19.23 16.07 -5.72
C GLY A 33 19.12 15.03 -4.59
N SER A 34 20.27 14.58 -4.08
CA SER A 34 20.33 13.56 -3.03
C SER A 34 19.75 14.08 -1.70
N TRP A 35 19.11 13.18 -0.95
CA TRP A 35 18.64 13.48 0.41
C TRP A 35 19.72 14.11 1.30
N ARG A 36 19.33 15.18 2.00
CA ARG A 36 20.13 15.83 3.05
C ARG A 36 19.59 15.46 4.41
N GLN A 37 20.49 15.13 5.33
CA GLN A 37 20.16 14.70 6.69
C GLN A 37 20.54 15.79 7.69
N TYR A 38 19.78 15.95 8.77
CA TYR A 38 20.21 16.79 9.89
C TYR A 38 21.57 16.31 10.41
N ALA A 39 22.52 17.22 10.63
CA ALA A 39 23.86 16.85 11.10
C ALA A 39 23.81 16.14 12.47
N THR A 40 22.83 16.51 13.30
CA THR A 40 22.47 15.82 14.54
C THR A 40 20.95 15.88 14.75
N PRO A 41 20.31 14.84 15.30
CA PRO A 41 18.88 14.88 15.67
C PRO A 41 18.48 16.08 16.54
N GLU A 42 19.37 16.55 17.42
CA GLU A 42 19.07 17.65 18.34
C GLU A 42 18.82 18.98 17.61
N GLN A 43 19.45 19.18 16.45
CA GLN A 43 19.18 20.35 15.61
C GLN A 43 17.75 20.31 15.03
N ALA A 44 17.19 19.12 14.86
CA ALA A 44 15.78 18.94 14.49
C ALA A 44 14.83 18.98 15.70
N GLY A 45 15.35 19.07 16.93
CA GLY A 45 14.57 18.99 18.17
C GLY A 45 14.29 17.57 18.66
N PHE A 46 15.01 16.57 18.13
CA PHE A 46 14.86 15.16 18.51
C PHE A 46 16.05 14.66 19.34
N SER A 47 15.79 13.77 20.29
CA SER A 47 16.79 13.12 21.12
C SER A 47 17.49 12.00 20.36
N SER A 48 18.82 12.08 20.22
CA SER A 48 19.62 11.00 19.63
C SER A 48 19.47 9.69 20.40
N ALA A 49 19.39 9.74 21.73
CA ALA A 49 19.24 8.56 22.57
C ALA A 49 17.89 7.86 22.35
N ASP A 50 16.81 8.62 22.18
CA ASP A 50 15.48 8.04 21.95
C ASP A 50 15.32 7.53 20.51
N LEU A 51 15.93 8.20 19.53
CA LEU A 51 16.01 7.68 18.16
C LEU A 51 16.84 6.39 18.09
N GLU A 52 17.89 6.26 18.89
CA GLU A 52 18.68 5.03 18.99
C GLU A 52 17.86 3.90 19.64
N ALA A 53 17.03 4.21 20.64
CA ALA A 53 16.07 3.25 21.20
C ALA A 53 14.99 2.84 20.18
N ALA A 54 14.53 3.78 19.35
CA ALA A 54 13.61 3.51 18.24
C ALA A 54 14.25 2.60 17.18
N ARG A 55 15.52 2.86 16.82
CA ARG A 55 16.32 2.03 15.91
C ARG A 55 16.49 0.62 16.46
N SER A 56 16.88 0.50 17.73
CA SER A 56 17.05 -0.79 18.42
C SER A 56 15.75 -1.60 18.43
N PHE A 57 14.60 -0.94 18.61
CA PHE A 57 13.30 -1.58 18.51
C PHE A 57 13.00 -2.04 17.07
N ALA A 58 13.20 -1.18 16.07
CA ALA A 58 13.05 -1.53 14.65
C ALA A 58 13.91 -2.75 14.28
N ASP A 59 15.15 -2.79 14.76
CA ASP A 59 16.06 -3.92 14.58
C ASP A 59 15.48 -5.19 15.24
N SER A 60 15.00 -5.12 16.48
CA SER A 60 14.44 -6.27 17.20
C SER A 60 13.19 -6.89 16.53
N VAL A 61 12.38 -6.08 15.85
CA VAL A 61 11.18 -6.55 15.15
C VAL A 61 11.47 -7.02 13.72
N GLY A 62 12.72 -6.91 13.26
CA GLY A 62 13.17 -7.36 11.95
C GLY A 62 12.83 -6.40 10.81
N SER A 63 12.77 -5.09 11.09
CA SER A 63 12.67 -4.07 10.05
C SER A 63 13.82 -4.20 9.06
N ALA A 64 13.54 -4.07 7.76
CA ALA A 64 14.55 -4.12 6.71
C ALA A 64 15.16 -2.73 6.44
N ALA A 65 14.31 -1.71 6.45
CA ALA A 65 14.70 -0.32 6.34
C ALA A 65 13.63 0.58 6.98
N VAL A 66 14.07 1.70 7.55
CA VAL A 66 13.20 2.76 8.08
C VAL A 66 13.79 4.10 7.70
N MET A 67 12.95 5.04 7.27
CA MET A 67 13.39 6.41 6.98
C MET A 67 12.38 7.42 7.49
N ALA A 68 12.82 8.36 8.31
CA ALA A 68 12.02 9.46 8.83
C ALA A 68 12.50 10.78 8.22
N VAL A 69 11.57 11.54 7.64
CA VAL A 69 11.81 12.86 7.05
C VAL A 69 11.00 13.90 7.81
N TYR A 70 11.68 14.88 8.38
CA TYR A 70 11.07 15.96 9.16
C TYR A 70 11.39 17.31 8.51
N ARG A 71 10.33 18.06 8.16
CA ARG A 71 10.43 19.35 7.46
C ARG A 71 11.34 19.29 6.21
N GLY A 72 11.19 18.25 5.40
CA GLY A 72 11.91 18.09 4.12
C GLY A 72 13.34 17.58 4.21
N HIS A 73 13.86 17.31 5.41
CA HIS A 73 15.20 16.74 5.61
C HIS A 73 15.14 15.42 6.38
N VAL A 74 16.10 14.54 6.12
CA VAL A 74 16.17 13.23 6.76
C VAL A 74 16.50 13.43 8.24
N LEU A 75 15.62 12.97 9.11
CA LEU A 75 15.81 12.92 10.55
C LEU A 75 16.59 11.67 10.95
N ALA A 76 16.20 10.53 10.39
CA ALA A 76 16.81 9.23 10.64
C ALA A 76 16.66 8.33 9.41
N ALA A 77 17.68 7.54 9.11
CA ALA A 77 17.63 6.48 8.12
C ALA A 77 18.33 5.25 8.70
N TRP A 78 17.64 4.11 8.69
CA TRP A 78 18.12 2.84 9.21
C TRP A 78 18.01 1.74 8.16
N GLY A 79 18.98 0.84 8.13
CA GLY A 79 19.11 -0.21 7.11
C GLY A 79 19.67 0.34 5.80
N ASP A 80 19.34 -0.31 4.69
CA ASP A 80 19.70 0.18 3.35
C ASP A 80 18.48 0.91 2.73
N PRO A 81 18.49 2.26 2.69
CA PRO A 81 17.38 3.01 2.14
C PRO A 81 17.33 3.01 0.60
N ALA A 82 18.42 2.61 -0.07
CA ALA A 82 18.51 2.52 -1.53
C ALA A 82 18.07 1.15 -2.06
N ARG A 83 18.14 0.10 -1.24
CA ARG A 83 17.60 -1.21 -1.61
C ARG A 83 16.11 -1.12 -1.96
N GLU A 84 15.77 -1.69 -3.10
CA GLU A 84 14.39 -1.82 -3.55
C GLU A 84 13.74 -3.07 -2.98
N PHE A 85 12.47 -2.93 -2.58
CA PHE A 85 11.64 -4.05 -2.16
C PHE A 85 10.30 -3.98 -2.87
N ARG A 86 9.57 -5.09 -2.87
CA ARG A 86 8.14 -5.11 -3.25
C ARG A 86 7.35 -4.11 -2.38
N CYS A 87 6.50 -3.32 -3.02
CA CYS A 87 5.63 -2.34 -2.35
C CYS A 87 4.32 -2.95 -1.82
N HIS A 88 3.92 -4.12 -2.32
CA HIS A 88 2.60 -4.71 -2.02
C HIS A 88 1.48 -3.68 -2.24
N SER A 89 0.49 -3.59 -1.34
CA SER A 89 -0.65 -2.68 -1.48
C SER A 89 -0.33 -1.18 -1.38
N VAL A 90 0.91 -0.78 -1.06
CA VAL A 90 1.33 0.64 -1.18
C VAL A 90 1.12 1.15 -2.62
N ARG A 91 1.23 0.26 -3.62
CA ARG A 91 0.99 0.55 -5.05
C ARG A 91 -0.28 1.35 -5.34
N LYS A 92 -1.33 1.13 -4.55
CA LYS A 92 -2.65 1.71 -4.78
C LYS A 92 -2.61 3.23 -4.59
N SER A 93 -1.85 3.70 -3.61
CA SER A 93 -1.66 5.13 -3.39
C SER A 93 -0.88 5.81 -4.53
N PHE A 94 -0.01 5.07 -5.23
CA PHE A 94 0.67 5.55 -6.44
C PHE A 94 -0.31 5.70 -7.60
N LEU A 95 -1.15 4.69 -7.84
CA LEU A 95 -2.23 4.80 -8.83
C LEU A 95 -3.18 5.95 -8.49
N SER A 96 -3.58 6.11 -7.23
CA SER A 96 -4.42 7.21 -6.79
C SER A 96 -3.83 8.58 -7.15
N ALA A 97 -2.51 8.77 -7.01
CA ALA A 97 -1.87 10.00 -7.44
C ALA A 97 -2.00 10.24 -8.96
N LEU A 98 -1.78 9.20 -9.78
CA LEU A 98 -1.92 9.27 -11.23
C LEU A 98 -3.36 9.54 -11.67
N VAL A 99 -4.35 8.90 -11.04
CA VAL A 99 -5.77 9.19 -11.31
C VAL A 99 -6.08 10.65 -10.99
N GLY A 100 -5.55 11.19 -9.89
CA GLY A 100 -5.74 12.60 -9.57
C GLY A 100 -5.17 13.57 -10.59
N ILE A 101 -4.01 13.23 -11.13
CA ILE A 101 -3.40 13.97 -12.23
C ILE A 101 -4.26 13.87 -13.49
N ALA A 102 -4.74 12.68 -13.84
CA ALA A 102 -5.59 12.46 -15.01
C ALA A 102 -6.98 13.13 -14.90
N VAL A 103 -7.50 13.30 -13.68
CA VAL A 103 -8.73 14.07 -13.42
C VAL A 103 -8.49 15.57 -13.67
N GLU A 104 -7.35 16.12 -13.26
CA GLU A 104 -7.00 17.52 -13.55
C GLU A 104 -6.74 17.75 -15.05
N ASP A 105 -6.20 16.74 -15.74
CA ASP A 105 -5.98 16.75 -17.19
C ASP A 105 -7.28 16.53 -17.99
N ASP A 106 -8.46 16.48 -17.35
CA ASP A 106 -9.78 16.17 -17.92
C ASP A 106 -9.86 14.81 -18.67
N ALA A 107 -8.90 13.91 -18.45
CA ALA A 107 -8.85 12.59 -19.09
C ALA A 107 -9.72 11.55 -18.38
N ILE A 108 -10.01 11.76 -17.10
CA ILE A 108 -10.82 10.87 -16.26
C ILE A 108 -11.89 11.67 -15.53
N SER A 109 -13.13 11.16 -15.53
CA SER A 109 -14.20 11.62 -14.66
C SER A 109 -14.42 10.62 -13.53
N LEU A 110 -14.48 11.13 -12.29
CA LEU A 110 -14.79 10.30 -11.12
C LEU A 110 -16.24 9.82 -11.08
N ASP A 111 -17.14 10.59 -11.68
CA ASP A 111 -18.58 10.32 -11.69
C ASP A 111 -18.98 9.33 -12.79
N ALA A 112 -18.07 8.98 -13.69
CA ALA A 112 -18.34 8.02 -14.75
C ALA A 112 -18.66 6.66 -14.14
N THR A 113 -19.80 6.09 -14.54
CA THR A 113 -20.25 4.78 -14.06
C THR A 113 -19.49 3.65 -14.74
N LEU A 114 -19.48 2.46 -14.14
CA LEU A 114 -18.85 1.28 -14.74
C LEU A 114 -19.45 0.96 -16.12
N VAL A 115 -20.75 1.17 -16.32
CA VAL A 115 -21.38 0.99 -17.64
C VAL A 115 -20.95 2.04 -18.66
N GLU A 116 -20.86 3.32 -18.29
CA GLU A 116 -20.34 4.38 -19.17
C GLU A 116 -18.88 4.12 -19.54
N LEU A 117 -18.12 3.60 -18.58
CA LEU A 117 -16.76 3.15 -18.77
C LEU A 117 -16.69 1.81 -19.51
N GLY A 118 -17.79 1.12 -19.82
CA GLY A 118 -17.75 -0.20 -20.47
C GLY A 118 -16.89 -1.22 -19.70
N VAL A 119 -16.93 -1.16 -18.38
CA VAL A 119 -16.27 -2.10 -17.47
C VAL A 119 -17.14 -3.36 -17.39
N ASP A 120 -16.50 -4.51 -17.55
CA ASP A 120 -17.10 -5.82 -17.34
C ASP A 120 -15.99 -6.85 -17.10
N ASP A 121 -16.31 -8.00 -16.50
CA ASP A 121 -15.31 -9.01 -16.15
C ASP A 121 -15.61 -10.40 -16.74
N THR A 122 -14.91 -11.43 -16.27
CA THR A 122 -15.14 -12.86 -16.54
C THR A 122 -16.59 -13.26 -16.28
N HIS A 123 -17.23 -12.58 -15.34
CA HIS A 123 -18.67 -12.62 -15.10
C HIS A 123 -19.27 -11.24 -15.32
N GLU A 124 -20.41 -11.23 -16.03
CA GLU A 124 -21.15 -9.98 -16.28
C GLU A 124 -21.49 -9.26 -14.97
N LEU A 125 -21.23 -7.95 -14.94
CA LEU A 125 -21.70 -7.09 -13.86
C LEU A 125 -23.24 -7.06 -13.82
N GLY A 126 -23.79 -7.11 -12.61
CA GLY A 126 -25.23 -6.96 -12.36
C GLY A 126 -25.69 -5.52 -12.56
N GLU A 127 -27.00 -5.29 -12.69
CA GLU A 127 -27.55 -3.94 -12.95
C GLU A 127 -27.09 -2.91 -11.90
N GLY A 128 -27.12 -3.23 -10.61
CA GLY A 128 -26.65 -2.31 -9.55
C GLY A 128 -25.13 -2.10 -9.55
N GLU A 129 -24.35 -3.14 -9.88
CA GLU A 129 -22.89 -3.05 -9.96
C GLU A 129 -22.44 -2.13 -11.10
N ARG A 130 -23.19 -2.11 -12.22
CA ARG A 130 -22.92 -1.27 -13.40
C ARG A 130 -23.03 0.23 -13.12
N GLU A 131 -23.79 0.61 -12.11
CA GLU A 131 -23.98 2.01 -11.67
C GLU A 131 -22.89 2.50 -10.71
N ALA A 132 -21.99 1.61 -10.24
CA ALA A 132 -20.85 2.04 -9.44
C ALA A 132 -20.00 3.03 -10.23
N ARG A 133 -19.46 4.04 -9.55
CA ARG A 133 -18.63 5.08 -10.17
C ARG A 133 -17.16 4.79 -9.96
N LEU A 134 -16.30 5.41 -10.76
CA LEU A 134 -14.85 5.29 -10.57
C LEU A 134 -14.44 5.69 -9.15
N GLU A 135 -15.06 6.70 -8.54
CA GLU A 135 -14.78 7.06 -7.14
C GLU A 135 -15.12 5.96 -6.12
N ASP A 136 -16.12 5.12 -6.42
CA ASP A 136 -16.50 4.00 -5.56
C ASP A 136 -15.42 2.91 -5.60
N LEU A 137 -14.75 2.71 -6.75
CA LEU A 137 -13.57 1.83 -6.85
C LEU A 137 -12.40 2.38 -6.00
N LEU A 138 -12.10 3.68 -6.12
CA LEU A 138 -10.98 4.29 -5.39
C LEU A 138 -11.15 4.22 -3.87
N SER A 139 -12.39 4.28 -3.40
CA SER A 139 -12.75 4.24 -1.97
C SER A 139 -13.07 2.85 -1.44
N ALA A 140 -13.01 1.81 -2.27
CA ALA A 140 -13.37 0.42 -1.96
C ALA A 140 -14.83 0.25 -1.50
N ARG A 141 -15.74 0.85 -2.27
CA ARG A 141 -17.18 0.92 -2.01
C ARG A 141 -18.02 0.57 -3.24
N SER A 142 -17.46 -0.07 -4.25
CA SER A 142 -18.15 -0.31 -5.52
C SER A 142 -19.39 -1.20 -5.40
N GLY A 143 -19.44 -2.06 -4.38
CA GLY A 143 -20.45 -3.12 -4.32
C GLY A 143 -20.16 -4.32 -5.23
N VAL A 144 -19.02 -4.33 -5.92
CA VAL A 144 -18.56 -5.42 -6.78
C VAL A 144 -17.64 -6.36 -5.99
N TYR A 145 -18.13 -7.55 -5.69
CA TYR A 145 -17.44 -8.53 -4.85
C TYR A 145 -16.94 -9.71 -5.68
N HIS A 146 -15.94 -9.45 -6.52
CA HIS A 146 -15.32 -10.46 -7.39
C HIS A 146 -13.93 -10.86 -6.86
N PRO A 147 -13.53 -12.14 -7.01
CA PRO A 147 -12.14 -12.54 -6.91
C PRO A 147 -11.27 -11.75 -7.89
N ALA A 148 -10.02 -11.49 -7.54
CA ALA A 148 -9.11 -10.72 -8.40
C ALA A 148 -7.67 -11.09 -8.12
N ALA A 149 -6.78 -10.76 -9.06
CA ALA A 149 -5.35 -10.94 -8.86
C ALA A 149 -4.87 -10.29 -7.56
N TYR A 150 -4.00 -10.99 -6.84
CA TYR A 150 -3.48 -10.60 -5.51
C TYR A 150 -4.49 -10.56 -4.37
N SER A 151 -5.73 -11.04 -4.56
CA SER A 151 -6.66 -11.28 -3.46
C SER A 151 -6.24 -12.54 -2.69
N PRO A 152 -5.91 -12.45 -1.39
CA PRO A 152 -5.68 -13.65 -0.60
C PRO A 152 -6.99 -14.42 -0.45
N ALA A 153 -6.94 -15.75 -0.42
CA ALA A 153 -8.16 -16.57 -0.30
C ALA A 153 -8.98 -16.27 0.97
N SER A 154 -8.36 -15.76 2.05
CA SER A 154 -9.10 -15.28 3.23
C SER A 154 -9.96 -14.04 2.95
N MET A 155 -9.58 -13.18 2.02
CA MET A 155 -10.42 -12.09 1.52
C MET A 155 -11.55 -12.66 0.67
N GLU A 156 -11.24 -13.52 -0.29
CA GLU A 156 -12.24 -14.11 -1.20
C GLU A 156 -13.33 -14.89 -0.45
N ALA A 157 -12.95 -15.65 0.58
CA ALA A 157 -13.89 -16.39 1.43
C ALA A 157 -14.85 -15.48 2.24
N ASN A 158 -14.49 -14.21 2.41
CA ASN A 158 -15.27 -13.22 3.16
C ASN A 158 -15.93 -12.18 2.24
N LEU A 159 -15.94 -12.40 0.92
CA LEU A 159 -16.63 -11.50 0.00
C LEU A 159 -18.13 -11.48 0.36
N PRO A 160 -18.72 -10.28 0.48
CA PRO A 160 -20.16 -10.17 0.57
C PRO A 160 -20.83 -10.79 -0.66
N LYS A 161 -22.09 -11.21 -0.53
CA LYS A 161 -22.85 -11.69 -1.68
C LYS A 161 -22.98 -10.58 -2.71
N ARG A 162 -22.87 -10.91 -4.00
CA ARG A 162 -23.14 -9.96 -5.09
C ARG A 162 -24.53 -9.34 -4.92
N GLY A 163 -24.62 -8.02 -5.08
CA GLY A 163 -25.85 -7.25 -4.88
C GLY A 163 -26.28 -7.09 -3.40
N ALA A 164 -25.46 -7.47 -2.42
CA ALA A 164 -25.79 -7.27 -1.00
C ALA A 164 -25.79 -5.79 -0.59
N HIS A 165 -25.06 -4.95 -1.31
CA HIS A 165 -24.91 -3.52 -1.02
C HIS A 165 -24.89 -2.72 -2.31
N GLU A 166 -25.58 -1.59 -2.31
CA GLU A 166 -25.54 -0.63 -3.42
C GLU A 166 -24.17 0.07 -3.49
N PRO A 167 -23.72 0.50 -4.67
CA PRO A 167 -22.49 1.25 -4.82
C PRO A 167 -22.43 2.48 -3.90
N GLY A 168 -21.26 2.73 -3.35
CA GLY A 168 -21.02 3.86 -2.47
C GLY A 168 -21.63 3.72 -1.07
N THR A 169 -22.29 2.60 -0.72
CA THR A 169 -22.99 2.46 0.59
C THR A 169 -22.27 1.59 1.62
N PHE A 170 -21.40 0.69 1.19
CA PHE A 170 -20.70 -0.25 2.06
C PHE A 170 -19.22 -0.31 1.71
N TRP A 171 -18.37 -0.25 2.73
CA TRP A 171 -16.93 -0.39 2.54
C TRP A 171 -16.52 -1.85 2.67
N TYR A 172 -15.80 -2.33 1.68
CA TYR A 172 -15.15 -3.63 1.72
C TYR A 172 -13.85 -3.58 0.93
N TYR A 173 -12.72 -3.71 1.61
CA TYR A 173 -11.41 -3.73 0.95
C TYR A 173 -11.27 -4.97 0.06
N ASN A 174 -11.29 -4.78 -1.27
CA ASN A 174 -11.13 -5.84 -2.26
C ASN A 174 -10.15 -5.41 -3.37
N ASN A 175 -9.34 -6.34 -3.90
CA ASN A 175 -8.41 -5.99 -4.97
C ASN A 175 -9.06 -5.80 -6.34
N TRP A 176 -10.28 -6.27 -6.54
CA TRP A 176 -10.99 -6.09 -7.79
C TRP A 176 -11.14 -4.59 -8.10
N ASP A 177 -11.66 -3.81 -7.14
CA ASP A 177 -11.82 -2.36 -7.27
C ASP A 177 -10.53 -1.67 -7.70
N PHE A 178 -9.42 -2.02 -7.04
CA PHE A 178 -8.15 -1.35 -7.24
C PHE A 178 -7.45 -1.77 -8.54
N ASN A 179 -7.62 -3.02 -8.99
CA ASN A 179 -7.10 -3.52 -10.26
C ASN A 179 -7.90 -2.96 -11.44
N THR A 180 -9.23 -2.97 -11.33
CA THR A 180 -10.15 -2.38 -12.32
C THR A 180 -9.89 -0.89 -12.50
N ALA A 181 -9.67 -0.14 -11.40
CA ALA A 181 -9.26 1.27 -11.48
C ALA A 181 -7.95 1.48 -12.25
N GLY A 182 -6.99 0.56 -12.12
CA GLY A 182 -5.73 0.58 -12.89
C GLY A 182 -5.99 0.40 -14.39
N ALA A 183 -6.77 -0.62 -14.76
CA ALA A 183 -7.12 -0.86 -16.15
C ALA A 183 -7.95 0.28 -16.78
N ILE A 184 -8.83 0.91 -16.00
CA ILE A 184 -9.57 2.12 -16.43
C ILE A 184 -8.58 3.25 -16.71
N TYR A 185 -7.63 3.49 -15.82
CA TYR A 185 -6.61 4.53 -15.98
C TYR A 185 -5.82 4.33 -17.28
N GLU A 186 -5.29 3.14 -17.53
CA GLU A 186 -4.47 2.88 -18.72
C GLU A 186 -5.29 3.04 -20.01
N ARG A 187 -6.51 2.50 -20.03
CA ARG A 187 -7.38 2.58 -21.20
C ARG A 187 -7.81 4.01 -21.53
N LEU A 188 -8.17 4.81 -20.52
CA LEU A 188 -8.66 6.18 -20.74
C LEU A 188 -7.51 7.15 -21.06
N THR A 189 -6.35 6.97 -20.44
CA THR A 189 -5.20 7.87 -20.65
C THR A 189 -4.29 7.43 -21.80
N GLY A 190 -4.35 6.15 -22.20
CA GLY A 190 -3.43 5.54 -23.16
C GLY A 190 -2.00 5.37 -22.64
N ASN A 191 -1.78 5.52 -21.33
CA ASN A 191 -0.45 5.43 -20.72
C ASN A 191 -0.35 4.18 -19.84
N ASP A 192 0.80 3.50 -19.94
CA ASP A 192 1.24 2.50 -18.96
C ASP A 192 1.40 3.14 -17.56
N ILE A 193 0.96 2.43 -16.50
CA ILE A 193 0.99 2.93 -15.12
C ILE A 193 2.42 3.24 -14.64
N PHE A 194 3.39 2.39 -14.95
CA PHE A 194 4.76 2.51 -14.46
C PHE A 194 5.49 3.65 -15.15
N GLU A 195 5.39 3.72 -16.48
CA GLU A 195 5.95 4.82 -17.26
C GLU A 195 5.30 6.16 -16.91
N ALA A 196 3.99 6.18 -16.68
CA ALA A 196 3.31 7.39 -16.27
C ALA A 196 3.77 7.84 -14.87
N PHE A 197 3.95 6.91 -13.93
CA PHE A 197 4.50 7.23 -12.61
C PHE A 197 5.92 7.79 -12.71
N GLU A 198 6.76 7.16 -13.53
CA GLU A 198 8.12 7.63 -13.78
C GLU A 198 8.15 9.08 -14.25
N ARG A 199 7.48 9.36 -15.39
CA ARG A 199 7.51 10.68 -16.03
C ARG A 199 6.77 11.76 -15.26
N ARG A 200 5.61 11.43 -14.68
CA ARG A 200 4.73 12.43 -14.06
C ARG A 200 5.08 12.69 -12.60
N ILE A 201 5.73 11.75 -11.92
CA ILE A 201 5.97 11.84 -10.46
C ILE A 201 7.44 11.59 -10.13
N ALA A 202 8.00 10.44 -10.51
CA ALA A 202 9.33 10.02 -10.05
C ALA A 202 10.44 10.97 -10.53
N GLU A 203 10.47 11.26 -11.83
CA GLU A 203 11.43 12.18 -12.44
C GLU A 203 11.29 13.61 -11.88
N PRO A 204 10.09 14.25 -11.83
CA PRO A 204 9.95 15.59 -11.26
C PRO A 204 10.36 15.73 -9.80
N ILE A 205 10.19 14.69 -8.98
CA ILE A 205 10.59 14.73 -7.57
C ILE A 205 12.00 14.19 -7.32
N GLY A 206 12.69 13.76 -8.38
CA GLY A 206 14.07 13.29 -8.34
C GLY A 206 14.24 11.96 -7.59
N MET A 207 13.31 11.01 -7.78
CA MET A 207 13.53 9.63 -7.36
C MET A 207 14.83 9.08 -7.96
N GLN A 208 15.58 8.31 -7.18
CA GLN A 208 16.97 7.93 -7.49
C GLN A 208 17.13 6.48 -7.95
N ASP A 209 16.22 5.60 -7.55
CA ASP A 209 16.30 4.16 -7.77
C ASP A 209 15.13 3.63 -8.58
N PHE A 210 13.98 4.31 -8.54
CA PHE A 210 12.80 3.86 -9.28
C PHE A 210 13.06 3.78 -10.78
N ASP A 211 12.74 2.62 -11.36
CA ASP A 211 12.77 2.33 -12.78
C ASP A 211 11.41 1.72 -13.19
N ALA A 212 10.77 2.28 -14.22
CA ALA A 212 9.48 1.77 -14.70
C ALA A 212 9.54 0.29 -15.13
N SER A 213 10.69 -0.20 -15.58
CA SER A 213 10.86 -1.58 -16.06
C SER A 213 10.83 -2.65 -14.97
N ASP A 214 10.93 -2.27 -13.70
CA ASP A 214 10.73 -3.17 -12.56
C ASP A 214 9.25 -3.39 -12.20
N GLY A 215 8.36 -2.64 -12.84
CA GLY A 215 6.92 -2.82 -12.77
C GLY A 215 6.46 -4.08 -13.50
N LEU A 216 5.51 -4.82 -12.90
CA LEU A 216 4.94 -6.01 -13.53
C LEU A 216 3.42 -6.04 -13.35
N ASP A 217 2.71 -6.32 -14.43
CA ASP A 217 1.31 -6.73 -14.38
C ASP A 217 1.19 -8.22 -14.10
N VAL A 218 0.38 -8.56 -13.11
CA VAL A 218 0.08 -9.94 -12.72
C VAL A 218 -1.39 -10.20 -12.99
N LEU A 219 -1.67 -11.02 -14.00
CA LEU A 219 -3.03 -11.41 -14.38
C LEU A 219 -3.36 -12.80 -13.83
N GLU A 220 -4.52 -12.93 -13.21
CA GLU A 220 -5.11 -14.21 -12.79
C GLU A 220 -6.42 -14.43 -13.57
N PRO A 221 -6.37 -14.94 -14.82
CA PRO A 221 -7.53 -14.94 -15.72
C PRO A 221 -8.72 -15.77 -15.24
N SER A 222 -8.48 -16.73 -14.33
CA SER A 222 -9.55 -17.51 -13.69
C SER A 222 -10.36 -16.70 -12.69
N LYS A 223 -9.81 -15.59 -12.18
CA LYS A 223 -10.46 -14.71 -11.19
C LYS A 223 -11.03 -13.48 -11.86
N SER A 224 -10.19 -12.73 -12.57
CA SER A 224 -10.56 -11.46 -13.20
C SER A 224 -9.68 -11.19 -14.41
N ARG A 225 -10.23 -10.46 -15.38
CA ARG A 225 -9.48 -9.95 -16.54
C ARG A 225 -8.59 -8.75 -16.23
N TYR A 226 -8.71 -8.18 -15.03
CA TYR A 226 -7.99 -6.98 -14.63
C TYR A 226 -6.72 -7.33 -13.84
N PRO A 227 -5.52 -7.02 -14.38
CA PRO A 227 -4.27 -7.36 -13.74
C PRO A 227 -4.00 -6.53 -12.48
N ALA A 228 -3.23 -7.11 -11.57
CA ALA A 228 -2.57 -6.37 -10.52
C ALA A 228 -1.25 -5.77 -11.06
N TYR A 229 -1.17 -4.44 -11.18
CA TYR A 229 0.07 -3.69 -11.43
C TYR A 229 0.98 -3.69 -10.19
N THR A 230 2.23 -4.13 -10.26
CA THR A 230 3.12 -4.26 -9.08
C THR A 230 4.28 -3.27 -9.12
N PHE A 231 4.63 -2.69 -7.97
CA PHE A 231 5.75 -1.75 -7.85
C PHE A 231 6.88 -2.34 -7.02
N ARG A 232 8.12 -2.15 -7.48
CA ARG A 232 9.33 -2.14 -6.65
C ARG A 232 9.77 -0.69 -6.47
N MET A 233 10.28 -0.38 -5.29
CA MET A 233 10.75 0.96 -4.98
C MET A 233 11.70 0.91 -3.79
N SER A 234 12.65 1.84 -3.73
CA SER A 234 13.52 2.04 -2.58
C SER A 234 12.82 2.79 -1.45
N THR A 235 13.36 2.68 -0.23
CA THR A 235 12.81 3.39 0.94
C THR A 235 12.92 4.91 0.77
N ARG A 236 14.04 5.37 0.18
CA ARG A 236 14.28 6.80 -0.04
C ARG A 236 13.40 7.42 -1.11
N ASP A 237 12.95 6.64 -2.09
CA ASP A 237 12.01 7.12 -3.11
C ASP A 237 10.57 7.12 -2.60
N MET A 238 10.18 6.10 -1.83
CA MET A 238 8.91 6.12 -1.08
C MET A 238 8.82 7.34 -0.14
N ALA A 239 9.94 7.75 0.46
CA ALA A 239 9.99 8.93 1.32
C ALA A 239 9.75 10.23 0.53
N ARG A 240 10.19 10.30 -0.74
CA ARG A 240 9.91 11.46 -1.62
C ARG A 240 8.43 11.53 -1.95
N PHE A 241 7.81 10.39 -2.27
CA PHE A 241 6.38 10.33 -2.51
C PHE A 241 5.56 10.75 -1.28
N GLY A 242 5.92 10.27 -0.09
CA GLY A 242 5.31 10.72 1.17
C GLY A 242 5.50 12.22 1.42
N GLN A 243 6.71 12.74 1.18
CA GLN A 243 7.01 14.17 1.34
C GLN A 243 6.25 15.04 0.33
N LEU A 244 6.06 14.56 -0.91
CA LEU A 244 5.22 15.21 -1.92
C LEU A 244 3.78 15.38 -1.40
N TYR A 245 3.21 14.34 -0.82
CA TYR A 245 1.88 14.40 -0.19
C TYR A 245 1.85 15.32 1.03
N LEU A 246 2.88 15.29 1.89
CA LEU A 246 2.99 16.20 3.04
C LEU A 246 2.99 17.68 2.59
N GLN A 247 3.55 17.96 1.41
CA GLN A 247 3.63 19.28 0.79
C GLN A 247 2.41 19.63 -0.07
N GLY A 248 1.29 18.91 0.06
CA GLY A 248 0.08 19.18 -0.71
C GLY A 248 0.28 18.99 -2.23
N GLY A 249 1.17 18.07 -2.62
CA GLY A 249 1.46 17.77 -4.02
C GLY A 249 2.43 18.73 -4.69
N ARG A 250 3.07 19.65 -3.93
CA ARG A 250 4.11 20.55 -4.44
C ARG A 250 5.50 19.99 -4.23
N TRP A 251 6.35 20.17 -5.23
CA TRP A 251 7.78 19.87 -5.18
C TRP A 251 8.56 20.96 -5.89
N ASP A 252 9.56 21.53 -5.23
CA ASP A 252 10.43 22.59 -5.76
C ASP A 252 9.68 23.72 -6.50
N GLY A 253 8.59 24.20 -5.88
CA GLY A 253 7.73 25.26 -6.44
C GLY A 253 6.72 24.81 -7.51
N GLN A 254 6.87 23.62 -8.09
CA GLN A 254 5.95 23.04 -9.06
C GLN A 254 4.82 22.24 -8.38
N GLN A 255 3.59 22.35 -8.90
CA GLN A 255 2.49 21.47 -8.51
C GLN A 255 2.57 20.19 -9.34
N ILE A 256 2.85 19.05 -8.70
CA ILE A 256 2.97 17.74 -9.37
C ILE A 256 1.64 16.98 -9.28
N ILE A 257 1.09 16.85 -8.06
CA ILE A 257 -0.24 16.28 -7.83
C ILE A 257 -1.16 17.43 -7.45
N PRO A 258 -2.36 17.58 -8.02
CA PRO A 258 -3.26 18.68 -7.67
C PRO A 258 -3.52 18.77 -6.16
N ALA A 259 -3.44 19.97 -5.57
CA ALA A 259 -3.62 20.13 -4.13
C ALA A 259 -5.00 19.67 -3.64
N GLY A 260 -6.05 19.96 -4.43
CA GLY A 260 -7.40 19.47 -4.16
C GLY A 260 -7.54 17.95 -4.32
N TRP A 261 -6.65 17.29 -5.08
CA TRP A 261 -6.60 15.83 -5.09
C TRP A 261 -5.97 15.28 -3.82
N VAL A 262 -4.84 15.83 -3.37
CA VAL A 262 -4.19 15.40 -2.12
C VAL A 262 -5.14 15.50 -0.94
N GLU A 263 -5.91 16.58 -0.84
CA GLU A 263 -6.93 16.74 0.21
C GLU A 263 -8.06 15.70 0.08
N ARG A 264 -8.65 15.57 -1.12
CA ARG A 264 -9.77 14.65 -1.36
C ARG A 264 -9.38 13.18 -1.20
N SER A 265 -8.20 12.78 -1.68
CA SER A 265 -7.74 11.39 -1.65
C SER A 265 -7.37 10.93 -0.25
N THR A 266 -6.91 11.86 0.59
CA THR A 266 -6.53 11.58 1.97
C THR A 266 -7.63 11.88 2.98
N ARG A 267 -8.85 12.21 2.54
CA ARG A 267 -10.03 12.31 3.42
C ARG A 267 -10.73 10.96 3.53
N ALA A 268 -11.27 10.63 4.71
CA ALA A 268 -12.09 9.44 4.86
C ALA A 268 -13.38 9.56 4.05
N HIS A 269 -13.58 8.62 3.13
CA HIS A 269 -14.84 8.38 2.42
C HIS A 269 -15.61 7.23 3.05
N SER A 270 -14.88 6.30 3.67
CA SER A 270 -15.41 5.17 4.46
C SER A 270 -15.06 5.30 5.93
N ASP A 271 -16.06 5.01 6.78
CA ASP A 271 -15.91 4.92 8.23
C ASP A 271 -15.74 3.44 8.60
N LEU A 272 -14.58 3.11 9.17
CA LEU A 272 -14.30 1.76 9.63
C LEU A 272 -14.69 1.62 11.09
N ASP A 273 -14.21 2.55 11.92
CA ASP A 273 -14.50 2.66 13.35
C ASP A 273 -13.67 3.76 14.03
N GLU A 274 -14.23 4.41 15.05
CA GLU A 274 -13.46 5.24 16.02
C GLU A 274 -12.56 6.32 15.39
N GLY A 275 -12.94 6.89 14.24
CA GLY A 275 -12.11 7.88 13.53
C GLY A 275 -11.03 7.26 12.63
N ARG A 276 -11.10 5.95 12.38
CA ARG A 276 -10.35 5.24 11.34
C ARG A 276 -11.20 5.12 10.10
N GLY A 277 -10.59 5.34 8.94
CA GLY A 277 -11.29 5.39 7.67
C GLY A 277 -10.44 4.97 6.49
N TYR A 278 -11.08 4.97 5.33
CA TYR A 278 -10.41 4.76 4.04
C TYR A 278 -10.77 5.89 3.08
N GLY A 279 -9.74 6.47 2.46
CA GLY A 279 -9.85 7.49 1.44
C GLY A 279 -9.77 6.91 0.03
N TYR A 280 -9.30 7.70 -0.94
CA TYR A 280 -9.00 7.18 -2.28
C TYR A 280 -7.66 6.45 -2.25
N MET A 281 -7.71 5.17 -1.89
CA MET A 281 -6.57 4.27 -1.73
C MET A 281 -5.56 4.72 -0.65
N TRP A 282 -6.06 5.33 0.43
CA TRP A 282 -5.28 5.74 1.61
C TRP A 282 -5.99 5.28 2.88
N TRP A 283 -5.24 4.73 3.84
CA TRP A 283 -5.77 4.51 5.18
C TRP A 283 -5.73 5.81 5.97
N ILE A 284 -6.81 6.15 6.66
CA ILE A 284 -6.97 7.41 7.38
C ILE A 284 -7.12 7.13 8.87
N TYR A 285 -6.37 7.86 9.67
CA TYR A 285 -6.40 7.78 11.13
C TYR A 285 -6.52 9.21 11.68
N GLU A 286 -7.67 9.56 12.22
CA GLU A 286 -7.85 10.84 12.90
C GLU A 286 -7.15 10.86 14.27
N ALA A 287 -6.82 12.05 14.77
CA ALA A 287 -6.23 12.15 16.11
C ALA A 287 -7.21 11.58 17.15
N GLY A 288 -6.71 10.77 18.07
CA GLY A 288 -7.53 10.05 19.06
C GLY A 288 -8.02 8.67 18.61
N SER A 289 -7.82 8.27 17.35
CA SER A 289 -8.34 6.99 16.81
C SER A 289 -7.46 5.76 17.08
N LEU A 290 -6.28 5.93 17.68
CA LEU A 290 -5.32 4.85 17.97
C LEU A 290 -5.44 4.38 19.42
N PRO A 291 -5.11 3.11 19.72
CA PRO A 291 -5.02 2.61 21.09
C PRO A 291 -4.02 3.41 21.95
N ASP A 292 -4.28 3.49 23.27
CA ASP A 292 -3.49 4.25 24.26
C ASP A 292 -1.98 4.01 24.23
N ARG A 293 -1.54 2.83 23.79
CA ARG A 293 -0.10 2.49 23.67
C ARG A 293 0.65 3.32 22.61
N TYR A 294 -0.05 4.05 21.76
CA TYR A 294 0.51 4.91 20.72
C TYR A 294 0.28 6.39 21.07
N GLU A 295 0.62 6.79 22.29
CA GLU A 295 0.30 8.11 22.86
C GLU A 295 0.73 9.27 21.95
N HIS A 296 1.97 9.25 21.46
CA HIS A 296 2.52 10.33 20.65
C HIS A 296 1.94 10.35 19.24
N ALA A 297 1.77 9.19 18.60
CA ALA A 297 1.12 9.08 17.30
C ALA A 297 -0.36 9.51 17.37
N ASN A 298 -1.06 9.18 18.44
CA ASN A 298 -2.49 9.45 18.60
C ASN A 298 -2.82 10.94 18.76
N ARG A 299 -1.82 11.81 19.00
CA ARG A 299 -1.99 13.27 19.03
C ARG A 299 -2.16 13.88 17.64
N HIS A 300 -1.90 13.10 16.60
CA HIS A 300 -1.87 13.59 15.23
C HIS A 300 -2.83 12.79 14.35
N ARG A 301 -3.45 13.52 13.42
CA ARG A 301 -4.02 12.89 12.24
C ARG A 301 -2.89 12.35 11.37
N ALA A 302 -3.05 11.13 10.88
CA ALA A 302 -2.14 10.48 9.95
C ALA A 302 -2.91 9.83 8.80
N TYR A 303 -2.29 9.80 7.62
CA TYR A 303 -2.73 8.92 6.54
C TYR A 303 -1.55 8.10 6.04
N LEU A 304 -1.83 6.87 5.62
CA LEU A 304 -0.79 5.95 5.19
C LEU A 304 -1.17 5.09 3.99
N ALA A 305 -0.18 4.91 3.14
CA ALA A 305 -0.15 3.84 2.16
C ALA A 305 0.38 2.61 2.89
N ARG A 306 -0.37 1.50 2.88
CA ARG A 306 -0.05 0.29 3.65
C ARG A 306 -0.05 -0.95 2.77
N GLY A 307 1.04 -1.71 2.84
CA GLY A 307 1.23 -2.99 2.18
C GLY A 307 1.42 -4.15 3.16
N SER A 308 1.35 -5.38 2.63
CA SER A 308 1.59 -6.59 3.41
C SER A 308 3.04 -6.66 3.91
N GLY A 309 3.28 -7.37 5.01
CA GLY A 309 4.63 -7.59 5.55
C GLY A 309 5.31 -6.33 6.10
N GLY A 310 4.54 -5.28 6.43
CA GLY A 310 5.06 -4.07 7.07
C GLY A 310 5.55 -3.01 6.09
N GLN A 311 5.19 -3.05 4.81
CA GLN A 311 5.44 -1.92 3.90
C GLN A 311 4.53 -0.76 4.26
N ALA A 312 5.06 0.42 4.54
CA ALA A 312 4.23 1.59 4.82
C ALA A 312 4.89 2.93 4.49
N ILE A 313 4.08 3.90 4.08
CA ILE A 313 4.41 5.33 4.06
C ILE A 313 3.43 6.02 5.00
N PHE A 314 3.90 6.54 6.12
CA PHE A 314 3.14 7.38 7.02
C PHE A 314 3.35 8.84 6.64
N VAL A 315 2.27 9.59 6.49
CA VAL A 315 2.30 11.04 6.37
C VAL A 315 1.53 11.63 7.55
N ILE A 316 2.20 12.47 8.33
CA ILE A 316 1.69 13.00 9.59
C ILE A 316 1.76 14.53 9.53
N PRO A 317 0.76 15.21 8.91
CA PRO A 317 0.82 16.65 8.67
C PRO A 317 1.04 17.49 9.93
N GLY A 318 0.34 17.17 11.02
CA GLY A 318 0.46 17.90 12.29
C GLY A 318 1.83 17.76 12.96
N ALA A 319 2.62 16.74 12.58
CA ALA A 319 3.97 16.53 13.05
C ALA A 319 5.03 16.96 12.03
N GLU A 320 4.64 17.41 10.83
CA GLU A 320 5.54 17.72 9.70
C GLU A 320 6.50 16.57 9.37
N LEU A 321 6.01 15.34 9.53
CA LEU A 321 6.79 14.11 9.52
C LEU A 321 6.27 13.12 8.48
N VAL A 322 7.19 12.52 7.73
CA VAL A 322 6.97 11.32 6.93
C VAL A 322 7.82 10.20 7.51
N VAL A 323 7.24 9.01 7.67
CA VAL A 323 7.98 7.81 8.07
C VAL A 323 7.71 6.70 7.07
N VAL A 324 8.76 6.16 6.47
CA VAL A 324 8.69 4.96 5.63
C VAL A 324 9.22 3.79 6.42
N HIS A 325 8.51 2.67 6.38
CA HIS A 325 8.94 1.40 6.96
C HIS A 325 8.89 0.29 5.91
N ARG A 326 9.93 -0.55 5.88
CA ARG A 326 10.03 -1.73 5.00
C ARG A 326 10.25 -3.00 5.81
N GLY A 327 9.52 -4.06 5.47
CA GLY A 327 9.90 -5.44 5.77
C GLY A 327 10.62 -6.09 4.59
N ASP A 328 11.35 -7.18 4.83
CA ASP A 328 12.07 -7.92 3.80
C ASP A 328 11.23 -9.11 3.29
N THR A 329 10.09 -8.79 2.69
CA THR A 329 9.16 -9.81 2.16
C THR A 329 9.73 -10.59 0.98
N ASP A 330 10.78 -10.08 0.33
CA ASP A 330 11.50 -10.83 -0.71
C ASP A 330 12.20 -12.06 -0.14
N ASN A 331 12.53 -12.04 1.15
CA ASN A 331 13.07 -13.17 1.91
C ASN A 331 12.08 -13.70 2.96
N TYR A 332 10.77 -13.45 2.77
CA TYR A 332 9.69 -13.92 3.66
C TYR A 332 9.79 -13.39 5.11
N ARG A 333 10.37 -12.20 5.30
CA ARG A 333 10.51 -11.54 6.61
C ARG A 333 9.61 -10.30 6.68
N GLY A 334 8.36 -10.50 7.02
CA GLY A 334 7.41 -9.40 7.29
C GLY A 334 7.55 -8.84 8.71
N VAL A 335 7.12 -7.59 8.89
CA VAL A 335 6.94 -6.96 10.22
C VAL A 335 5.46 -6.73 10.47
N ASN A 336 5.00 -7.02 11.69
CA ASN A 336 3.60 -6.84 12.06
C ASN A 336 3.22 -5.36 12.10
N GLY A 337 1.99 -5.04 11.66
CA GLY A 337 1.52 -3.65 11.62
C GLY A 337 1.54 -2.94 12.99
N SER A 338 1.30 -3.66 14.09
CA SER A 338 1.39 -3.11 15.44
C SER A 338 2.80 -2.66 15.81
N ASP A 339 3.81 -3.39 15.33
CA ASP A 339 5.22 -3.10 15.56
C ASP A 339 5.67 -1.93 14.68
N VAL A 340 5.19 -1.86 13.43
CA VAL A 340 5.41 -0.70 12.56
C VAL A 340 4.88 0.59 13.20
N TRP A 341 3.65 0.57 13.75
CA TRP A 341 3.12 1.72 14.50
C TRP A 341 3.96 2.05 15.74
N MET A 342 4.51 1.05 16.42
CA MET A 342 5.38 1.26 17.58
C MET A 342 6.73 1.87 17.19
N VAL A 343 7.26 1.58 16.00
CA VAL A 343 8.43 2.29 15.45
C VAL A 343 8.11 3.78 15.25
N VAL A 344 6.96 4.09 14.64
CA VAL A 344 6.51 5.48 14.43
C VAL A 344 6.29 6.21 15.75
N GLU A 345 5.64 5.55 16.71
CA GLU A 345 5.43 6.05 18.08
C GLU A 345 6.74 6.46 18.73
N LYS A 346 7.76 5.59 18.68
CA LYS A 346 9.08 5.87 19.28
C LYS A 346 9.80 7.02 18.59
N ILE A 347 9.67 7.16 17.26
CA ILE A 347 10.23 8.29 16.51
C ILE A 347 9.56 9.60 16.94
N LEU A 348 8.23 9.62 17.08
CA LEU A 348 7.49 10.80 17.53
C LEU A 348 7.79 11.14 19.00
N ALA A 349 7.92 10.13 19.86
CA ALA A 349 8.29 10.30 21.27
C ALA A 349 9.69 10.93 21.44
N ALA A 350 10.59 10.72 20.48
CA ALA A 350 11.93 11.30 20.51
C ALA A 350 11.94 12.82 20.30
N ARG A 351 10.82 13.46 19.89
CA ARG A 351 10.73 14.92 19.77
C ARG A 351 10.65 15.56 21.17
N GLN A 352 11.69 16.29 21.56
CA GLN A 352 11.81 16.92 22.88
C GLN A 352 11.85 18.44 22.84
N ALA A 353 12.11 19.04 21.67
CA ALA A 353 12.22 20.47 21.49
C ALA A 353 11.77 20.91 20.09
N GLU A 354 11.70 22.23 19.88
CA GLU A 354 11.64 22.80 18.53
C GLU A 354 13.03 22.72 17.87
N PRO A 355 13.10 22.59 16.54
CA PRO A 355 14.35 22.62 15.81
C PRO A 355 15.04 23.97 15.93
N VAL A 356 16.36 23.98 15.80
CA VAL A 356 17.12 25.23 15.71
C VAL A 356 16.78 25.97 14.40
N PRO A 357 16.82 27.32 14.36
CA PRO A 357 16.36 28.08 13.19
C PRO A 357 17.09 27.74 11.88
N GLU A 358 18.40 27.47 11.95
CA GLU A 358 19.25 27.16 10.80
C GLU A 358 20.06 25.89 11.12
N PRO A 359 19.47 24.69 10.95
CA PRO A 359 20.15 23.45 11.24
C PRO A 359 21.23 23.18 10.18
N SER A 360 22.34 22.60 10.61
CA SER A 360 23.35 22.10 9.68
C SER A 360 22.86 20.82 9.03
N LEU A 361 23.07 20.67 7.73
CA LEU A 361 22.70 19.46 6.99
C LEU A 361 23.94 18.75 6.47
N ALA A 362 23.98 17.43 6.61
CA ALA A 362 25.02 16.54 6.08
C ALA A 362 24.50 15.74 4.88
N ALA A 363 25.41 14.96 4.28
CA ALA A 363 25.01 13.87 3.38
C ALA A 363 24.25 12.80 4.18
N LEU A 364 23.38 12.04 3.49
CA LEU A 364 22.68 10.90 4.08
C LEU A 364 23.70 9.86 4.59
N ASP A 365 23.57 9.48 5.86
CA ASP A 365 24.40 8.49 6.54
C ASP A 365 23.50 7.47 7.26
N PRO A 366 23.07 6.40 6.57
CA PRO A 366 22.15 5.42 7.14
C PRO A 366 22.82 4.57 8.22
N ALA A 367 22.21 4.47 9.39
CA ALA A 367 22.68 3.56 10.43
C ALA A 367 22.26 2.12 10.09
N PRO A 368 23.12 1.11 10.27
CA PRO A 368 22.79 -0.27 9.94
C PRO A 368 21.65 -0.82 10.82
N LEU A 369 20.93 -1.79 10.28
CA LEU A 369 20.09 -2.72 11.04
C LEU A 369 20.77 -4.09 10.95
N HIS A 370 20.98 -4.75 12.10
CA HIS A 370 21.81 -5.94 12.22
C HIS A 370 21.01 -7.23 12.40
N ASN A 371 19.79 -7.13 12.91
CA ASN A 371 18.87 -8.25 13.06
C ASN A 371 18.19 -8.57 11.73
N VAL A 372 19.01 -8.98 10.77
CA VAL A 372 18.54 -9.82 9.67
C VAL A 372 18.18 -11.16 10.31
N ARG A 373 16.92 -11.32 10.75
CA ARG A 373 16.41 -12.65 11.14
C ARG A 373 16.86 -13.63 10.06
N PRO A 374 17.52 -14.75 10.38
CA PRO A 374 17.92 -15.68 9.33
C PRO A 374 16.69 -15.99 8.48
N ALA A 375 16.90 -16.06 7.16
CA ALA A 375 15.80 -16.49 6.31
C ALA A 375 15.42 -17.86 6.86
N PRO A 376 14.12 -18.16 6.99
CA PRO A 376 13.75 -19.49 7.43
C PRO A 376 14.51 -20.51 6.59
N ALA A 377 15.12 -21.50 7.25
CA ALA A 377 15.83 -22.56 6.56
C ALA A 377 14.78 -23.35 5.77
N LEU A 378 14.61 -22.95 4.52
CA LEU A 378 13.68 -23.54 3.58
C LEU A 378 14.44 -24.61 2.80
N PRO A 379 13.85 -25.79 2.55
CA PRO A 379 14.44 -26.77 1.65
C PRO A 379 14.74 -26.15 0.27
N GLU A 380 15.76 -26.65 -0.43
CA GLU A 380 15.93 -26.32 -1.85
C GLU A 380 14.85 -27.04 -2.65
N PRO A 381 14.07 -26.34 -3.50
CA PRO A 381 13.05 -26.98 -4.30
C PRO A 381 13.67 -27.92 -5.34
N VAL A 382 13.09 -29.10 -5.47
CA VAL A 382 13.43 -30.09 -6.51
C VAL A 382 12.49 -29.91 -7.70
N ALA A 383 13.01 -30.03 -8.93
CA ALA A 383 12.15 -30.03 -10.10
C ALA A 383 11.35 -31.35 -10.17
N ILE A 384 10.02 -31.24 -10.31
CA ILE A 384 9.14 -32.40 -10.56
C ILE A 384 8.60 -32.30 -11.99
N ALA A 385 8.40 -33.45 -12.64
CA ALA A 385 7.77 -33.55 -13.95
C ALA A 385 6.37 -32.92 -13.96
N PRO A 386 6.02 -32.09 -14.97
CA PRO A 386 4.71 -31.45 -15.07
C PRO A 386 3.54 -32.44 -15.06
N GLU A 387 3.73 -33.64 -15.62
CA GLU A 387 2.72 -34.70 -15.65
C GLU A 387 2.39 -35.18 -14.23
N LEU A 388 3.40 -35.27 -13.36
CA LEU A 388 3.21 -35.66 -11.96
C LEU A 388 2.49 -34.57 -11.18
N LEU A 389 2.82 -33.30 -11.42
CA LEU A 389 2.11 -32.16 -10.80
C LEU A 389 0.64 -32.10 -11.22
N ALA A 390 0.35 -32.44 -12.48
CA ALA A 390 -1.02 -32.52 -12.98
C ALA A 390 -1.87 -33.58 -12.26
N GLU A 391 -1.24 -34.67 -11.77
CA GLU A 391 -1.94 -35.68 -10.95
C GLU A 391 -2.40 -35.13 -9.60
N TYR A 392 -1.70 -34.12 -9.06
CA TYR A 392 -1.99 -33.50 -7.77
C TYR A 392 -3.07 -32.42 -7.86
N VAL A 393 -3.38 -31.95 -9.07
CA VAL A 393 -4.46 -30.98 -9.24
C VAL A 393 -5.79 -31.62 -8.87
N GLY A 394 -6.58 -30.90 -8.07
CA GLY A 394 -7.89 -31.36 -7.64
C GLY A 394 -8.32 -30.79 -6.29
N ARG A 395 -9.51 -31.23 -5.87
CA ARG A 395 -10.16 -30.77 -4.64
C ARG A 395 -9.95 -31.77 -3.51
N TYR A 396 -9.77 -31.27 -2.30
CA TYR A 396 -9.42 -32.03 -1.12
C TYR A 396 -10.29 -31.64 0.08
N GLN A 397 -11.01 -32.58 0.67
CA GLN A 397 -11.94 -32.36 1.77
C GLN A 397 -11.24 -32.52 3.12
N PHE A 398 -11.04 -31.43 3.85
CA PHE A 398 -10.39 -31.42 5.18
C PHE A 398 -11.37 -31.71 6.31
N ALA A 399 -12.60 -31.23 6.18
CA ALA A 399 -13.72 -31.44 7.10
C ALA A 399 -15.03 -31.19 6.34
N PRO A 400 -16.21 -31.64 6.81
CA PRO A 400 -17.47 -31.36 6.14
C PRO A 400 -17.66 -29.87 5.85
N GLY A 401 -17.76 -29.50 4.56
CA GLY A 401 -17.89 -28.11 4.11
C GLY A 401 -16.58 -27.33 3.98
N VAL A 402 -15.43 -27.92 4.35
CA VAL A 402 -14.09 -27.34 4.21
C VAL A 402 -13.35 -28.09 3.10
N VAL A 403 -13.29 -27.50 1.91
CA VAL A 403 -12.65 -28.07 0.72
C VAL A 403 -11.52 -27.16 0.27
N GLY A 404 -10.29 -27.66 0.30
CA GLY A 404 -9.15 -27.01 -0.34
C GLY A 404 -8.93 -27.54 -1.76
N GLU A 405 -7.99 -26.92 -2.45
CA GLU A 405 -7.69 -27.22 -3.84
C GLU A 405 -6.18 -27.11 -4.09
N ILE A 406 -5.62 -28.09 -4.81
CA ILE A 406 -4.32 -27.93 -5.46
C ILE A 406 -4.57 -27.57 -6.92
N PHE A 407 -3.90 -26.54 -7.41
CA PHE A 407 -4.02 -26.06 -8.78
C PHE A 407 -2.67 -25.60 -9.33
N MET A 408 -2.58 -25.44 -10.65
CA MET A 408 -1.37 -24.95 -11.32
C MET A 408 -1.52 -23.48 -11.70
N TYR A 409 -0.49 -22.69 -11.42
CA TYR A 409 -0.38 -21.29 -11.82
C TYR A 409 1.01 -21.01 -12.40
N GLU A 410 1.07 -20.58 -13.67
CA GLU A 410 2.31 -20.39 -14.44
C GLU A 410 3.26 -21.60 -14.40
N GLY A 411 2.70 -22.81 -14.50
CA GLY A 411 3.48 -24.05 -14.45
C GLY A 411 3.99 -24.45 -13.05
N ARG A 412 3.56 -23.75 -11.99
CA ARG A 412 3.94 -24.02 -10.61
C ARG A 412 2.72 -24.48 -9.80
N PRO A 413 2.87 -25.43 -8.86
CA PRO A 413 1.76 -25.93 -8.07
C PRO A 413 1.46 -25.00 -6.88
N PHE A 414 0.18 -24.80 -6.60
CA PHE A 414 -0.33 -24.03 -5.47
C PHE A 414 -1.35 -24.85 -4.69
N ILE A 415 -1.49 -24.57 -3.40
CA ILE A 415 -2.57 -25.09 -2.57
C ILE A 415 -3.40 -23.92 -2.00
N ASN A 416 -4.72 -24.05 -2.02
CA ASN A 416 -5.64 -23.23 -1.25
C ASN A 416 -6.26 -24.08 -0.14
N VAL A 417 -6.15 -23.64 1.12
CA VAL A 417 -6.86 -24.24 2.25
C VAL A 417 -7.81 -23.18 2.84
N PRO A 418 -9.13 -23.44 2.89
CA PRO A 418 -10.08 -22.46 3.41
C PRO A 418 -9.73 -22.01 4.83
N GLY A 419 -9.62 -20.70 5.04
CA GLY A 419 -9.19 -20.09 6.31
C GLY A 419 -7.69 -19.77 6.38
N GLU A 420 -6.84 -20.55 5.71
CA GLU A 420 -5.38 -20.37 5.70
C GLU A 420 -4.89 -19.62 4.45
N GLY A 421 -5.64 -19.71 3.35
CA GLY A 421 -5.35 -19.00 2.11
C GLY A 421 -4.59 -19.82 1.08
N GLU A 422 -4.05 -19.12 0.08
CA GLU A 422 -3.29 -19.70 -1.04
C GLU A 422 -1.79 -19.64 -0.79
N ALA A 423 -1.09 -20.70 -1.18
CA ALA A 423 0.35 -20.83 -1.04
C ALA A 423 0.96 -21.61 -2.21
N GLU A 424 2.09 -21.13 -2.73
CA GLU A 424 2.89 -21.88 -3.69
C GLU A 424 3.52 -23.10 -3.00
N LEU A 425 3.42 -24.25 -3.65
CA LEU A 425 4.01 -25.51 -3.22
C LEU A 425 5.40 -25.66 -3.84
N PHE A 426 6.41 -25.73 -3.01
CA PHE A 426 7.79 -25.99 -3.43
C PHE A 426 8.12 -27.44 -3.13
N ALA A 427 8.42 -28.21 -4.16
CA ALA A 427 8.71 -29.63 -4.04
C ALA A 427 9.97 -29.92 -3.21
N MET A 428 9.85 -30.74 -2.17
CA MET A 428 10.98 -31.36 -1.48
C MET A 428 11.38 -32.68 -2.14
N ASN A 429 10.39 -33.39 -2.67
CA ASN A 429 10.48 -34.64 -3.42
C ASN A 429 9.17 -34.84 -4.20
N ASP A 430 9.00 -36.00 -4.83
CA ASP A 430 7.86 -36.29 -5.71
C ASP A 430 6.49 -36.18 -5.03
N SER A 431 6.38 -36.33 -3.70
CA SER A 431 5.09 -36.30 -2.98
C SER A 431 5.02 -35.29 -1.84
N THR A 432 6.13 -34.62 -1.48
CA THR A 432 6.17 -33.69 -0.34
C THR A 432 6.58 -32.30 -0.80
N PHE A 433 5.86 -31.29 -0.32
CA PHE A 433 6.06 -29.89 -0.66
C PHE A 433 6.20 -29.05 0.60
N PHE A 434 6.92 -27.94 0.53
CA PHE A 434 6.98 -26.92 1.58
C PHE A 434 6.44 -25.59 1.06
N ILE A 435 6.05 -24.71 1.98
CA ILE A 435 5.53 -23.39 1.65
C ILE A 435 6.52 -22.32 2.14
N ARG A 436 7.06 -21.51 1.23
CA ARG A 436 8.03 -20.46 1.60
C ARG A 436 7.42 -19.37 2.49
N ALA A 437 6.15 -19.06 2.27
CA ALA A 437 5.41 -18.06 3.04
C ALA A 437 5.03 -18.53 4.46
N ALA A 438 5.13 -19.82 4.77
CA ALA A 438 4.68 -20.42 6.01
C ALA A 438 5.66 -21.50 6.50
N THR A 439 6.59 -21.08 7.34
CA THR A 439 7.74 -21.88 7.76
C THR A 439 7.32 -23.02 8.68
N GLY A 440 7.84 -24.22 8.44
CA GLY A 440 7.46 -25.41 9.22
C GLY A 440 6.14 -26.04 8.80
N ILE A 441 5.56 -25.60 7.67
CA ILE A 441 4.42 -26.26 7.02
C ILE A 441 4.92 -27.10 5.84
N THR A 442 4.47 -28.35 5.77
CA THR A 442 4.67 -29.22 4.60
C THR A 442 3.36 -29.86 4.16
N VAL A 443 3.21 -30.08 2.86
CA VAL A 443 2.07 -30.77 2.25
C VAL A 443 2.58 -32.08 1.68
N GLU A 444 2.04 -33.19 2.17
CA GLU A 444 2.37 -34.54 1.70
C GLU A 444 1.18 -35.13 0.95
N ILE A 445 1.38 -35.50 -0.32
CA ILE A 445 0.38 -36.15 -1.14
C ILE A 445 0.26 -37.63 -0.76
N GLN A 446 -0.95 -38.08 -0.48
CA GLN A 446 -1.24 -39.48 -0.19
C GLN A 446 -1.70 -40.22 -1.45
N ARG A 447 -1.19 -41.45 -1.60
CA ARG A 447 -1.54 -42.35 -2.69
C ARG A 447 -2.01 -43.71 -2.18
N ASP A 448 -2.87 -44.37 -2.93
CA ASP A 448 -3.26 -45.77 -2.68
C ASP A 448 -2.18 -46.76 -3.19
N PRO A 449 -2.33 -48.08 -2.95
CA PRO A 449 -1.41 -49.10 -3.45
C PRO A 449 -1.28 -49.19 -4.99
N ASN A 450 -2.23 -48.64 -5.74
CA ASN A 450 -2.19 -48.58 -7.20
C ASN A 450 -1.50 -47.30 -7.70
N GLY A 451 -1.12 -46.40 -6.78
CA GLY A 451 -0.47 -45.14 -7.08
C GLY A 451 -1.45 -44.00 -7.33
N GLU A 452 -2.76 -44.17 -7.17
CA GLU A 452 -3.73 -43.08 -7.35
C GLU A 452 -3.71 -42.12 -6.16
N VAL A 453 -3.78 -40.82 -6.41
CA VAL A 453 -3.84 -39.80 -5.36
C VAL A 453 -5.17 -39.90 -4.62
N THR A 454 -5.11 -40.19 -3.33
CA THR A 454 -6.29 -40.37 -2.46
C THR A 454 -6.52 -39.22 -1.51
N GLY A 455 -5.54 -38.35 -1.32
CA GLY A 455 -5.64 -37.25 -0.37
C GLY A 455 -4.33 -36.52 -0.19
N LEU A 456 -4.25 -35.73 0.88
CA LEU A 456 -3.04 -35.06 1.32
C LEU A 456 -3.03 -34.87 2.83
N VAL A 457 -1.85 -34.59 3.37
CA VAL A 457 -1.63 -34.20 4.77
C VAL A 457 -0.87 -32.89 4.81
N VAL A 458 -1.44 -31.89 5.49
CA VAL A 458 -0.75 -30.63 5.80
C VAL A 458 -0.19 -30.74 7.21
N GLN A 459 1.13 -30.90 7.32
CA GLN A 459 1.85 -30.88 8.58
C GLN A 459 2.14 -29.44 8.97
N MET A 460 1.88 -29.09 10.23
CA MET A 460 2.13 -27.77 10.81
C MET A 460 2.83 -27.92 12.16
N PRO A 461 3.47 -26.87 12.71
CA PRO A 461 4.17 -26.97 14.00
C PRO A 461 3.26 -27.39 15.18
N GLN A 462 1.96 -27.15 15.05
CA GLN A 462 0.96 -27.35 16.11
C GLN A 462 0.13 -28.64 15.92
N GLY A 463 0.33 -29.37 14.80
CA GLY A 463 -0.46 -30.56 14.47
C GLY A 463 -0.50 -30.83 12.96
N ALA A 464 -1.34 -31.78 12.55
CA ALA A 464 -1.53 -32.15 11.15
C ALA A 464 -3.00 -32.10 10.76
N MET A 465 -3.28 -31.68 9.52
CA MET A 465 -4.61 -31.74 8.90
C MET A 465 -4.59 -32.75 7.76
N GLN A 466 -5.52 -33.70 7.76
CA GLN A 466 -5.70 -34.63 6.64
C GLN A 466 -6.83 -34.15 5.74
N ALA A 467 -6.71 -34.39 4.45
CA ALA A 467 -7.77 -34.17 3.49
C ALA A 467 -7.90 -35.32 2.51
N GLU A 468 -9.13 -35.77 2.27
CA GLU A 468 -9.45 -36.80 1.29
C GLU A 468 -9.65 -36.16 -0.09
N ARG A 469 -9.12 -36.77 -1.14
CA ARG A 469 -9.33 -36.29 -2.51
C ARG A 469 -10.78 -36.50 -2.91
N LEU A 470 -11.39 -35.45 -3.43
CA LEU A 470 -12.73 -35.49 -3.99
C LEU A 470 -12.70 -35.95 -5.46
N PRO A 471 -13.79 -36.56 -5.96
CA PRO A 471 -13.91 -37.02 -7.35
C PRO A 471 -13.73 -35.92 -8.40
#